data_AF-A0A0K2VCY4-F1
#
_entry.id   AF-A0A0K2VCY4-F1
#
_cell.length_a   1.000
_cell.length_b   1.000
_cell.length_c   1.000
_cell.angle_alpha   90.00
_cell.angle_beta   90.00
_cell.angle_gamma   90.00
#
_symmetry.space_group_name_H-M   'P 1'
#
loop_
_entity.id
_entity.type
_entity.pdbx_description
1 polymer ?
#
loop_
_entity_poly.entity_id
_entity_poly.type
_entity_poly.pdbx_seq_one_letter_code
_entity_poly.pdbx_strand_id
1 'polypeptide(L)'
;MPSSYEEIKSYKRNEELLRSAVVMALVNNGGEISNSTIASTLGVNLRIIQRICKKLEDTWDVYANIKRAPKDEGADRKVRDTDFVDKVRNMVDDEPTRSMKAMARDWGCLGCDNRTQHPALCPKCPCSG
;
A
#
# COMPACT_ATOMS: atom_id res chain seq x y z
N MET A 1 -7.09 -41.70 1.66
CA MET A 1 -6.95 -40.29 2.08
C MET A 1 -5.71 -39.73 1.42
N PRO A 2 -5.74 -38.51 0.86
CA PRO A 2 -4.52 -37.87 0.39
C PRO A 2 -3.54 -37.70 1.56
N SER A 3 -2.25 -37.79 1.25
CA SER A 3 -1.19 -37.53 2.23
C SER A 3 -1.24 -36.07 2.65
N SER A 4 -1.11 -35.78 3.95
CA SER A 4 -1.04 -34.41 4.48
C SER A 4 0.05 -33.57 3.81
N TYR A 5 1.12 -34.20 3.31
CA TYR A 5 2.19 -33.51 2.57
C TYR A 5 1.77 -33.03 1.17
N GLU A 6 0.82 -33.71 0.52
CA GLU A 6 0.28 -33.24 -0.76
C GLU A 6 -0.66 -32.03 -0.56
N GLU A 7 -1.40 -32.00 0.56
CA GLU A 7 -2.20 -30.83 0.93
C GLU A 7 -1.31 -29.59 1.17
N ILE A 8 -0.15 -29.76 1.83
CA ILE A 8 0.83 -28.69 2.05
C ILE A 8 1.34 -28.08 0.73
N LYS A 9 1.64 -28.92 -0.27
CA LYS A 9 2.12 -28.42 -1.58
C LYS A 9 1.07 -27.56 -2.29
N SER A 10 -0.21 -27.87 -2.09
CA SER A 10 -1.33 -27.10 -2.64
C SER A 10 -1.69 -25.85 -1.82
N TYR A 11 -1.13 -25.73 -0.61
CA TYR A 11 -1.51 -24.68 0.31
C TYR A 11 -1.03 -23.31 -0.15
N LYS A 12 -1.99 -22.41 -0.40
CA LYS A 12 -1.68 -21.05 -0.81
C LYS A 12 -1.13 -20.25 0.35
N ARG A 13 0.01 -19.60 0.14
CA ARG A 13 0.65 -18.73 1.12
C ARG A 13 -0.30 -17.64 1.62
N ASN A 14 -0.56 -17.64 2.93
CA ASN A 14 -1.37 -16.64 3.62
C ASN A 14 -0.45 -15.60 4.28
N GLU A 15 -0.69 -14.31 4.04
CA GLU A 15 0.07 -13.21 4.65
C GLU A 15 -0.06 -13.17 6.17
N GLU A 16 -1.23 -13.50 6.72
CA GLU A 16 -1.45 -13.51 8.17
C GLU A 16 -0.62 -14.60 8.83
N LEU A 17 -0.64 -15.83 8.27
CA LEU A 17 0.22 -16.92 8.73
C LEU A 17 1.71 -16.57 8.64
N LEU A 18 2.10 -15.85 7.59
CA LEU A 18 3.47 -15.37 7.45
C LEU A 18 3.84 -14.39 8.58
N ARG A 19 2.99 -13.39 8.87
CA ARG A 19 3.23 -12.44 9.96
C ARG A 19 3.28 -13.16 11.30
N SER A 20 2.36 -14.09 11.56
CA SER A 20 2.37 -14.93 12.77
C SER A 20 3.65 -15.73 12.91
N ALA A 21 4.15 -16.34 11.83
CA ALA A 21 5.39 -17.11 11.87
C ALA A 21 6.61 -16.23 12.19
N VAL A 22 6.68 -15.03 11.63
CA VAL A 22 7.76 -14.06 11.92
C VAL A 22 7.70 -13.60 13.38
N VAL A 23 6.52 -13.23 13.86
CA VAL A 23 6.31 -12.84 15.27
C VAL A 23 6.69 -13.98 16.21
N MET A 24 6.25 -15.21 15.94
CA MET A 24 6.61 -16.37 16.76
C MET A 24 8.12 -16.63 16.77
N ALA A 25 8.79 -16.47 15.63
CA ALA A 25 10.25 -16.58 15.58
C ALA A 25 10.93 -15.53 16.47
N LEU A 26 10.42 -14.29 16.50
CA LEU A 26 10.94 -13.26 17.39
C LEU A 26 10.67 -13.59 18.86
N VAL A 27 9.43 -13.93 19.22
CA VAL A 27 9.02 -14.27 20.59
C VAL A 27 9.86 -15.42 21.16
N ASN A 28 10.00 -16.51 20.40
CA ASN A 28 10.72 -17.70 20.85
C ASN A 28 12.23 -17.46 21.05
N ASN A 29 12.79 -16.43 20.43
CA ASN A 29 14.20 -16.06 20.55
C ASN A 29 14.41 -14.80 21.39
N GLY A 30 13.40 -14.34 22.14
CA GLY A 30 13.51 -13.12 22.96
C GLY A 30 13.80 -11.84 22.15
N GLY A 31 13.52 -11.83 20.85
CA GLY A 31 13.88 -10.75 19.94
C GLY A 31 15.33 -10.79 19.45
N GLU A 32 16.17 -11.71 19.92
CA GLU A 32 17.61 -11.78 19.63
C GLU A 32 17.92 -12.61 18.37
N ILE A 33 16.99 -12.69 17.42
CA ILE A 33 17.18 -13.40 16.16
C ILE A 33 17.35 -12.42 15.01
N SER A 34 18.33 -12.68 14.15
CA SER A 34 18.59 -11.81 13.00
C SER A 34 17.51 -11.95 11.92
N ASN A 35 17.21 -10.84 11.22
CA ASN A 35 16.27 -10.83 10.10
C ASN A 35 16.67 -11.80 8.97
N SER A 36 17.98 -12.00 8.74
CA SER A 36 18.48 -12.95 7.73
C SER A 36 18.26 -14.41 8.15
N THR A 37 18.41 -14.72 9.44
CA THR A 37 18.08 -16.04 9.99
C THR A 37 16.59 -16.33 9.80
N ILE A 38 15.70 -15.40 10.18
CA ILE A 38 14.25 -15.57 9.99
C ILE A 38 13.91 -15.76 8.50
N ALA A 39 14.48 -14.93 7.63
CA ALA A 39 14.24 -14.98 6.18
C ALA A 39 14.63 -16.35 5.60
N SER A 40 15.78 -16.89 6.02
CA SER A 40 16.29 -18.18 5.58
C SER A 40 15.42 -19.32 6.11
N THR A 41 15.08 -19.31 7.40
CA THR A 41 14.27 -20.35 8.04
C THR A 41 12.86 -20.43 7.46
N LEU A 42 12.24 -19.29 7.16
CA LEU A 42 10.87 -19.23 6.67
C LEU A 42 10.76 -19.21 5.13
N GLY A 43 11.88 -19.19 4.39
CA GLY A 43 11.87 -19.07 2.93
C GLY A 43 11.21 -17.76 2.45
N VAL A 44 11.50 -16.65 3.11
CA VAL A 44 10.86 -15.35 2.90
C VAL A 44 11.88 -14.34 2.43
N ASN A 45 11.48 -13.43 1.54
CA ASN A 45 12.35 -12.33 1.16
C ASN A 45 12.69 -11.46 2.38
N LEU A 46 13.98 -11.16 2.57
CA LEU A 46 14.49 -10.35 3.68
C LEU A 46 13.77 -9.01 3.84
N ARG A 47 13.39 -8.36 2.73
CA ARG A 47 12.68 -7.07 2.75
C ARG A 47 11.30 -7.17 3.40
N ILE A 48 10.63 -8.32 3.27
CA ILE A 48 9.33 -8.55 3.91
C ILE A 48 9.54 -8.68 5.42
N ILE A 49 10.55 -9.45 5.85
CA ILE A 49 10.90 -9.60 7.27
C ILE A 49 11.23 -8.24 7.88
N GLN A 50 12.10 -7.46 7.24
CA GLN A 50 12.46 -6.11 7.69
C GLN A 50 11.24 -5.20 7.88
N ARG A 51 10.28 -5.22 6.94
CA ARG A 51 9.05 -4.44 7.05
C ARG A 51 8.19 -4.86 8.23
N ILE A 52 8.07 -6.17 8.48
CA ILE A 52 7.28 -6.70 9.61
C ILE A 52 7.96 -6.33 10.93
N CYS A 53 9.26 -6.59 11.08
CA CYS A 53 10.00 -6.26 12.30
C CYS A 53 9.97 -4.75 12.57
N LYS A 54 10.15 -3.92 11.53
CA LYS A 54 10.10 -2.46 11.69
C LYS A 54 8.73 -1.99 12.18
N LYS A 55 7.65 -2.52 11.61
CA LYS A 55 6.29 -2.18 12.05
C LYS A 55 6.03 -2.63 13.50
N LEU A 56 6.57 -3.78 13.90
CA LEU A 56 6.48 -4.29 15.27
C LEU A 56 7.24 -3.39 16.26
N GLU A 57 8.43 -2.93 15.91
CA GLU A 57 9.19 -1.97 16.71
C GLU A 57 8.42 -0.65 16.89
N ASP A 58 7.78 -0.15 15.82
CA ASP A 58 7.10 1.14 15.83
C ASP A 58 5.80 1.13 16.66
N THR A 59 5.03 0.03 16.64
CA THR A 59 3.74 -0.04 17.34
C THR A 59 3.77 -0.79 18.66
N TRP A 60 4.78 -1.65 18.88
CA TRP A 60 4.89 -2.58 20.03
C TRP A 60 3.69 -3.53 20.27
N ASP A 61 2.63 -3.42 19.48
CA ASP A 61 1.47 -4.31 19.50
C ASP A 61 1.65 -5.50 18.55
N VAL A 62 1.84 -6.68 19.15
CA VAL A 62 2.00 -7.96 18.46
C VAL A 62 0.73 -8.33 17.66
N TYR A 63 -0.45 -8.17 18.25
CA TYR A 63 -1.71 -8.59 17.63
C TYR A 63 -2.10 -7.69 16.46
N ALA A 64 -1.83 -6.39 16.56
CA ALA A 64 -2.02 -5.43 15.45
C ALA A 64 -1.02 -5.64 14.30
N ASN A 65 0.10 -6.32 14.54
CA ASN A 65 1.03 -6.70 13.47
C ASN A 65 0.64 -7.99 12.77
N ILE A 66 -0.01 -8.92 13.47
CA ILE A 66 -0.54 -10.15 12.86
C ILE A 66 -1.76 -9.82 12.00
N LYS A 67 -2.77 -9.18 12.59
CA LYS A 67 -3.98 -8.78 11.87
C LYS A 67 -3.64 -7.64 10.92
N ARG A 68 -4.05 -7.76 9.66
CA ARG A 68 -3.96 -6.64 8.72
C ARG A 68 -4.85 -5.52 9.28
N ALA A 69 -4.32 -4.30 9.38
CA ALA A 69 -5.17 -3.15 9.65
C ALA A 69 -6.30 -3.15 8.60
N PRO A 70 -7.57 -2.98 9.01
CA PRO A 70 -8.63 -2.72 8.07
C PRO A 70 -8.16 -1.61 7.14
N LYS A 71 -8.34 -1.77 5.83
CA LYS A 71 -8.24 -0.59 4.97
C LYS A 71 -9.33 0.36 5.47
N ASP A 72 -8.97 1.58 5.81
CA ASP A 72 -9.96 2.63 6.01
C ASP A 72 -10.90 2.61 4.80
N GLU A 73 -12.17 2.32 5.05
CA GLU A 73 -13.23 2.41 4.03
C GLU A 73 -13.35 3.87 3.52
N GLY A 74 -12.82 4.84 4.25
CA GLY A 74 -12.69 6.24 3.83
C GLY A 74 -11.56 6.54 2.84
N ALA A 75 -10.68 5.57 2.53
CA ALA A 75 -9.81 5.64 1.35
C ALA A 75 -10.55 5.11 0.13
N ASP A 76 -11.82 5.48 -0.02
CA ASP A 76 -12.49 5.46 -1.29
C ASP A 76 -11.57 6.17 -2.27
N ARG A 77 -11.07 5.43 -3.25
CA ARG A 77 -10.47 6.05 -4.41
C ARG A 77 -11.58 6.93 -4.95
N LYS A 78 -11.47 8.26 -4.79
CA LYS A 78 -12.35 9.20 -5.46
C LYS A 78 -12.39 8.76 -6.92
N VAL A 79 -13.50 8.14 -7.32
CA VAL A 79 -13.74 7.81 -8.71
C VAL A 79 -13.64 9.15 -9.42
N ARG A 80 -12.83 9.22 -10.48
CA ARG A 80 -12.66 10.47 -11.21
C ARG A 80 -14.06 10.88 -11.65
N ASP A 81 -14.49 12.05 -11.18
CA ASP A 81 -15.75 12.66 -11.56
C ASP A 81 -15.85 12.65 -13.10
N THR A 82 -16.98 12.23 -13.64
CA THR A 82 -17.19 12.20 -15.10
C THR A 82 -17.02 13.58 -15.70
N ASP A 83 -17.44 14.61 -14.97
CA ASP A 83 -17.30 16.01 -15.39
C ASP A 83 -15.82 16.44 -15.40
N PHE A 84 -15.00 15.88 -14.51
CA PHE A 84 -13.55 16.07 -14.52
C PHE A 84 -12.93 15.47 -15.78
N VAL A 85 -13.31 14.23 -16.11
CA VAL A 85 -12.75 13.50 -17.25
C VAL A 85 -13.13 14.18 -18.57
N ASP A 86 -14.40 14.58 -18.71
CA ASP A 86 -14.89 15.22 -19.94
C ASP A 86 -14.27 16.61 -20.14
N LYS A 87 -14.06 17.39 -19.08
CA LYS A 87 -13.38 18.69 -19.19
C LYS A 87 -11.90 18.56 -19.54
N VAL A 88 -11.18 17.60 -18.96
CA VAL A 88 -9.78 17.34 -19.33
C VAL A 88 -9.70 16.90 -20.79
N ARG A 89 -10.64 16.05 -21.23
CA ARG A 89 -10.73 15.62 -22.62
C ARG A 89 -10.94 16.81 -23.55
N ASN A 90 -11.90 17.69 -23.26
CA ASN A 90 -12.15 18.89 -24.07
C ASN A 90 -10.92 19.80 -24.15
N MET A 91 -10.17 20.00 -23.05
CA MET A 91 -8.96 20.84 -23.08
C MET A 91 -7.82 20.23 -23.90
N VAL A 92 -7.71 18.89 -23.90
CA VAL A 92 -6.75 18.18 -24.74
C VAL A 92 -7.18 18.25 -26.21
N ASP A 93 -8.47 18.17 -26.49
CA ASP A 93 -9.02 18.26 -27.83
C ASP A 93 -8.92 19.69 -28.40
N ASP A 94 -9.15 20.72 -27.58
CA ASP A 94 -9.08 22.14 -27.95
C ASP A 94 -7.63 22.63 -28.17
N GLU A 95 -6.70 22.23 -27.30
CA GLU A 95 -5.28 22.62 -27.41
C GLU A 95 -4.35 21.45 -27.01
N PRO A 96 -4.02 20.53 -27.94
CA PRO A 96 -3.30 19.29 -27.64
C PRO A 96 -1.84 19.49 -27.23
N THR A 97 -1.26 20.65 -27.52
CA THR A 97 0.10 21.02 -27.11
C THR A 97 0.15 21.62 -25.72
N ARG A 98 -1.00 21.87 -25.09
CA ARG A 98 -1.10 22.50 -23.79
C ARG A 98 -0.56 21.55 -22.71
N SER A 99 0.31 22.07 -21.84
CA SER A 99 0.87 21.25 -20.76
C SER A 99 -0.15 20.98 -19.66
N MET A 100 -0.12 19.78 -19.07
CA MET A 100 -0.91 19.42 -17.89
C MET A 100 -0.76 20.42 -16.74
N LYS A 101 0.42 21.03 -16.61
CA LYS A 101 0.69 22.07 -15.61
C LYS A 101 -0.10 23.35 -15.87
N ALA A 102 -0.26 23.75 -17.14
CA ALA A 102 -1.08 24.91 -17.50
C ALA A 102 -2.56 24.62 -17.26
N MET A 103 -3.05 23.42 -17.64
CA MET A 103 -4.42 23.00 -17.35
C MET A 103 -4.72 22.99 -15.83
N ALA A 104 -3.79 22.50 -15.01
CA ALA A 104 -3.93 22.50 -13.55
C ALA A 104 -3.91 23.92 -12.93
N ARG A 105 -3.24 24.88 -13.57
CA ARG A 105 -3.23 26.29 -13.14
C ARG A 105 -4.57 26.97 -13.37
N ASP A 106 -5.17 26.78 -14.54
CA ASP A 106 -6.52 27.29 -14.86
C ASP A 106 -7.55 26.81 -13.85
N TRP A 107 -7.33 25.63 -13.29
CA TRP A 107 -8.18 25.00 -12.28
C TRP A 107 -7.90 25.45 -10.84
N GLY A 108 -6.94 26.36 -10.62
CA GLY A 108 -6.60 26.85 -9.29
C GLY A 108 -5.82 25.86 -8.41
N CYS A 109 -5.32 24.75 -8.98
CA CYS A 109 -4.52 23.74 -8.27
C CYS A 109 -3.03 24.14 -8.18
N LEU A 110 -2.75 25.36 -7.71
CA LEU A 110 -1.41 25.97 -7.67
C LEU A 110 -0.47 25.40 -6.59
N GLY A 111 -0.96 24.56 -5.69
CA GLY A 111 -0.22 24.05 -4.53
C GLY A 111 0.16 22.56 -4.57
N CYS A 112 -0.05 21.87 -5.69
CA CYS A 112 0.21 20.44 -5.80
C CYS A 112 1.61 20.23 -6.40
N ASP A 113 2.52 19.69 -5.60
CA ASP A 113 3.91 19.37 -5.96
C ASP A 113 3.95 18.46 -7.21
N ASN A 114 5.04 18.41 -7.97
CA ASN A 114 5.09 17.71 -9.26
C ASN A 114 4.78 16.18 -9.18
N ARG A 115 4.84 15.60 -7.98
CA ARG A 115 4.44 14.20 -7.72
C ARG A 115 2.94 14.01 -7.45
N THR A 116 2.23 15.09 -7.12
CA THR A 116 0.80 15.12 -6.82
C THR A 116 0.04 15.82 -7.97
N GLN A 117 0.50 15.62 -9.22
CA GLN A 117 -0.16 16.13 -10.43
C GLN A 117 -1.48 15.41 -10.77
N HIS A 118 -2.10 14.74 -9.80
CA HIS A 118 -3.49 14.33 -9.93
C HIS A 118 -4.35 15.29 -9.13
N PRO A 119 -5.14 16.16 -9.80
CA PRO A 119 -6.09 17.06 -9.14
C PRO A 119 -7.02 16.32 -8.16
N ALA A 120 -7.32 15.05 -8.44
CA ALA A 120 -8.12 14.16 -7.59
C ALA A 120 -7.44 13.71 -6.28
N LEU A 121 -6.12 13.88 -6.13
CA LEU A 121 -5.35 13.48 -4.96
C LEU A 121 -4.86 14.68 -4.13
N CYS A 122 -5.21 15.90 -4.52
CA CYS A 122 -4.77 17.10 -3.85
C CYS A 122 -5.90 17.63 -2.94
N PRO A 123 -5.82 17.44 -1.62
CA PRO A 123 -6.90 17.79 -0.68
C PRO A 123 -7.15 19.31 -0.57
N LYS A 124 -6.33 20.14 -1.22
CA LYS A 124 -6.47 21.60 -1.31
C LYS A 124 -7.08 22.07 -2.63
N CYS A 125 -7.38 21.16 -3.57
CA CYS A 125 -8.05 21.54 -4.83
C CYS A 125 -9.56 21.70 -4.60
N PRO A 126 -10.18 22.75 -5.16
CA PRO A 126 -11.61 23.02 -5.03
C PRO A 126 -12.50 21.91 -5.63
N CYS A 127 -11.94 21.01 -6.44
CA CYS A 127 -12.59 19.79 -6.93
C CYS A 127 -12.89 18.73 -5.83
N SER A 128 -12.76 19.10 -4.56
CA SER A 128 -12.91 18.19 -3.43
C SER A 128 -14.24 18.33 -2.68
N GLY A 129 -15.07 19.31 -3.05
CA GLY A 129 -16.41 19.54 -2.49
C GLY A 129 -17.49 18.92 -3.36
#